data_AF-A0A090T7Z7-F1
#
_entry.id   AF-A0A090T7Z7-F1
#
_cell.length_a   1.000
_cell.length_b   1.000
_cell.length_c   1.000
_cell.angle_alpha   90.00
_cell.angle_beta   90.00
_cell.angle_gamma   90.00
#
_symmetry.space_group_name_H-M   'P 1'
#
loop_
_entity.id
_entity.type
_entity.pdbx_description
1 polymer ?
#
loop_
_entity_poly.entity_id
_entity_poly.type
_entity_poly.pdbx_seq_one_letter_code
_entity_poly.pdbx_strand_id
1 'polypeptide(L)'
;MGKKSKMDKKLYESELARLQIELVKLQEWVKQEGLKVVVVFEGRDAAGKGGVIKRITEKFNLAFVVLLPCLLQLKKRKPNGTFSAM
;
A
#
# COMPACT_ATOMS: atom_id res chain seq x y z
N MET A 1 -10.08 -25.17 -18.84
CA MET A 1 -9.22 -24.24 -18.09
C MET A 1 -8.79 -23.10 -19.00
N GLY A 2 -9.50 -21.98 -18.98
CA GLY A 2 -9.13 -20.82 -19.79
C GLY A 2 -7.84 -20.19 -19.28
N LYS A 3 -6.82 -20.04 -20.13
CA LYS A 3 -5.63 -19.24 -19.82
C LYS A 3 -6.12 -17.83 -19.47
N LYS A 4 -5.97 -17.41 -18.21
CA LYS A 4 -6.06 -15.99 -17.85
C LYS A 4 -5.02 -15.27 -18.71
N SER A 5 -5.47 -14.54 -19.74
CA SER A 5 -4.60 -13.70 -20.55
C SER A 5 -3.98 -12.68 -19.61
N LYS A 6 -2.66 -12.75 -19.42
CA LYS A 6 -1.92 -11.69 -18.73
C LYS A 6 -2.22 -10.39 -19.48
N MET A 7 -2.53 -9.32 -18.75
CA MET A 7 -2.65 -7.98 -19.34
C MET A 7 -1.40 -7.70 -20.17
N ASP A 8 -1.58 -7.03 -21.32
CA ASP A 8 -0.44 -6.51 -22.05
C ASP A 8 0.34 -5.56 -21.14
N LYS A 9 1.65 -5.80 -21.05
CA LYS A 9 2.53 -5.08 -20.14
C LYS A 9 2.59 -3.59 -20.48
N LYS A 10 2.58 -3.26 -21.78
CA LYS A 10 2.59 -1.87 -22.25
C LYS A 10 1.33 -1.12 -21.83
N LEU A 11 0.17 -1.75 -22.03
CA LEU A 11 -1.10 -1.19 -21.60
C LEU A 11 -1.14 -0.98 -20.08
N TYR A 12 -0.72 -1.98 -19.31
CA TYR A 12 -0.61 -1.86 -17.85
C TYR A 12 0.26 -0.70 -17.40
N GLU A 13 1.46 -0.54 -17.97
CA GLU A 13 2.38 0.55 -17.59
C GLU A 13 1.83 1.92 -17.97
N SER A 14 1.16 2.04 -19.12
CA SER A 14 0.52 3.29 -19.55
C SER A 14 -0.62 3.72 -18.61
N GLU A 15 -1.48 2.79 -18.22
CA GLU A 15 -2.58 3.06 -17.29
C GLU A 15 -2.06 3.33 -15.87
N LEU A 16 -1.02 2.62 -15.43
CA LEU A 16 -0.39 2.87 -14.15
C LEU A 16 0.15 4.30 -14.06
N ALA A 17 0.85 4.78 -15.10
CA ALA A 17 1.36 6.14 -15.15
C ALA A 17 0.21 7.16 -15.14
N ARG A 18 -0.85 6.93 -15.91
CA ARG A 18 -2.04 7.79 -15.93
C ARG A 18 -2.69 7.89 -14.55
N LEU A 19 -2.88 6.76 -13.86
CA LEU A 19 -3.48 6.72 -12.53
C LEU A 19 -2.58 7.37 -11.46
N GLN A 20 -1.26 7.22 -11.58
CA GLN A 20 -0.32 7.90 -10.68
C GLN A 20 -0.44 9.43 -10.78
N ILE A 21 -0.67 9.98 -11.98
CA ILE A 21 -0.90 11.41 -12.16
C ILE A 21 -2.19 11.85 -11.45
N GLU A 22 -3.28 11.10 -11.61
CA GLU A 22 -4.55 11.41 -10.95
C GLU A 22 -4.45 11.34 -9.42
N LEU A 23 -3.67 10.39 -8.91
CA LEU A 23 -3.41 10.29 -7.47
C LEU A 23 -2.63 11.48 -6.91
N VAL A 24 -1.68 12.05 -7.67
CA VAL A 24 -0.96 13.27 -7.27
C VAL A 24 -1.91 14.47 -7.25
N LYS A 25 -2.83 14.57 -8.22
CA LYS A 25 -3.88 15.61 -8.21
C LYS A 25 -4.78 15.48 -6.98
N LEU A 26 -5.17 14.26 -6.63
CA LEU A 26 -5.94 13.99 -5.42
C LEU A 26 -5.17 14.40 -4.16
N GLN A 27 -3.87 14.08 -4.08
CA GLN A 27 -3.02 14.49 -2.96
C GLN A 27 -3.00 16.01 -2.79
N GLU A 28 -2.81 16.76 -3.88
CA GLU A 28 -2.77 18.22 -3.84
C GLU A 28 -4.14 18.81 -3.44
N TRP A 29 -5.24 18.23 -3.95
CA TRP A 29 -6.59 18.63 -3.55
C TRP A 29 -6.86 18.39 -2.06
N VAL A 30 -6.54 17.19 -1.54
CA VAL A 30 -6.67 16.86 -0.11
C VAL A 30 -5.89 17.85 0.76
N LYS A 31 -4.69 18.25 0.32
CA LYS A 31 -3.87 19.23 1.00
C LYS A 31 -4.49 20.63 0.99
N GLN A 32 -5.03 21.07 -0.15
CA GLN A 32 -5.71 22.38 -0.27
C GLN A 32 -6.94 22.46 0.63
N GLU A 33 -7.71 21.38 0.72
CA GLU A 33 -8.91 21.29 1.56
C GLU A 33 -8.60 21.00 3.05
N GLY A 34 -7.33 20.72 3.39
CA GLY A 34 -6.92 20.38 4.77
C GLY A 34 -7.47 19.04 5.28
N LEU A 35 -7.82 18.12 4.37
CA LEU A 35 -8.42 16.83 4.69
C LEU A 35 -7.36 15.78 5.07
N LYS A 36 -7.79 14.72 5.74
CA LYS A 36 -6.94 13.56 6.09
C LYS A 36 -7.54 12.30 5.47
N VAL A 37 -6.72 11.56 4.71
CA VAL A 37 -7.14 10.31 4.04
C VAL A 37 -6.35 9.14 4.62
N VAL A 38 -7.05 8.06 4.97
CA VAL A 38 -6.45 6.81 5.46
C VAL A 38 -6.85 5.68 4.52
N VAL A 39 -5.87 4.91 4.05
CA VAL A 39 -6.07 3.74 3.20
C VAL A 39 -5.54 2.50 3.92
N VAL A 40 -6.42 1.51 4.14
CA VAL A 40 -6.07 0.26 4.84
C VAL A 40 -5.99 -0.87 3.82
N PHE A 41 -4.85 -1.58 3.81
CA PHE A 41 -4.62 -2.72 2.93
C PHE A 41 -4.70 -4.04 3.71
N GLU A 42 -5.83 -4.73 3.60
CA GLU A 42 -6.05 -6.05 4.19
C GLU A 42 -5.84 -7.19 3.19
N GLY A 43 -5.50 -8.38 3.67
CA GLY A 43 -5.32 -9.57 2.82
C GLY A 43 -4.38 -10.62 3.39
N ARG A 44 -4.41 -11.83 2.81
CA ARG A 44 -3.56 -12.95 3.21
C ARG A 44 -2.07 -12.70 2.90
N ASP A 45 -1.21 -13.44 3.58
CA ASP A 45 0.22 -13.47 3.24
C ASP A 45 0.42 -13.82 1.76
N ALA A 46 1.36 -13.13 1.11
CA ALA A 46 1.63 -13.20 -0.33
C ALA A 46 0.49 -12.74 -1.28
N ALA A 47 -0.58 -12.09 -0.80
CA ALA A 47 -1.63 -11.54 -1.66
C ALA A 47 -1.19 -10.35 -2.55
N GLY A 48 0.05 -9.86 -2.40
CA GLY A 48 0.59 -8.78 -3.23
C GLY A 48 0.38 -7.37 -2.66
N LYS A 49 -0.04 -7.23 -1.40
CA LYS A 49 -0.27 -5.93 -0.72
C LYS A 49 0.93 -4.98 -0.81
N GLY A 50 2.15 -5.47 -0.55
CA GLY A 50 3.36 -4.66 -0.64
C GLY A 50 3.65 -4.17 -2.06
N GLY A 51 3.30 -4.96 -3.08
CA GLY A 51 3.42 -4.56 -4.48
C GLY A 51 2.47 -3.42 -4.84
N VAL A 52 1.22 -3.48 -4.35
CA VAL A 52 0.24 -2.40 -4.57
C VAL A 52 0.68 -1.12 -3.87
N ILE A 53 1.06 -1.22 -2.59
CA ILE A 53 1.55 -0.09 -1.81
C ILE A 53 2.73 0.58 -2.52
N LYS A 54 3.72 -0.20 -2.95
CA LYS A 54 4.89 0.32 -3.67
C LYS A 54 4.49 1.14 -4.90
N ARG A 55 3.49 0.71 -5.66
CA ARG A 55 3.07 1.32 -6.93
C ARG A 55 2.31 2.61 -6.73
N ILE A 56 1.57 2.71 -5.64
CA ILE A 56 0.90 3.94 -5.23
C ILE A 56 1.94 4.94 -4.72
N THR A 57 2.86 4.52 -3.86
CA THR A 57 3.83 5.43 -3.22
C THR A 57 4.96 5.89 -4.13
N GLU A 58 5.23 5.20 -5.24
CA GLU A 58 6.39 5.43 -6.13
C GLU A 58 6.45 6.86 -6.72
N LYS A 59 5.30 7.53 -6.88
CA LYS A 59 5.21 8.89 -7.42
C LYS A 59 4.71 9.93 -6.42
N PHE A 60 4.50 9.53 -5.17
CA PHE A 60 3.97 10.42 -4.14
C PHE A 60 5.08 11.23 -3.48
N ASN A 61 4.75 12.43 -3.02
CA ASN A 61 5.64 13.17 -2.14
C ASN A 61 5.57 12.58 -0.71
N LEU A 62 6.66 11.95 -0.26
CA LEU A 62 6.76 11.26 1.02
C LEU A 62 6.58 12.18 2.24
N ALA A 63 6.77 13.50 2.09
CA ALA A 63 6.57 14.44 3.19
C ALA A 63 5.12 14.47 3.73
N PHE A 64 4.15 14.03 2.93
CA PHE A 64 2.72 14.06 3.27
C PHE A 64 2.10 12.67 3.45
N VAL A 65 2.89 11.61 3.32
CA VAL A 65 2.39 10.23 3.25
C VAL A 65 3.11 9.39 4.29
N VAL A 66 2.34 8.84 5.21
CA VAL A 66 2.87 7.95 6.26
C VAL A 66 2.42 6.52 5.97
N LEU A 67 3.39 5.63 5.80
CA LEU A 67 3.14 4.19 5.77
C LEU A 67 3.26 3.64 7.18
N LEU A 68 2.15 3.15 7.74
CA LEU A 68 2.15 2.42 9.00
C LEU A 68 2.10 0.92 8.72
N PRO A 69 3.24 0.20 8.85
CA PRO A 69 3.19 -1.26 8.82
C PRO A 69 2.47 -1.75 10.08
N CYS A 70 1.40 -2.52 9.90
CA CYS A 70 0.81 -3.27 11.01
C CYS A 70 1.73 -4.45 11.33
N LEU A 71 2.75 -4.22 12.17
CA LEU A 71 3.53 -5.29 12.77
C LEU A 71 2.71 -5.90 13.91
N LEU A 72 1.71 -6.71 13.58
CA LEU A 72 1.10 -7.60 14.57
C LEU A 72 2.03 -8.80 14.81
N GLN A 73 3.24 -8.54 15.29
CA GLN A 73 3.99 -9.53 16.03
C GLN A 73 3.29 -9.64 17.38
N LEU A 74 2.32 -10.56 17.49
CA LEU A 74 1.79 -10.99 18.77
C LEU A 74 2.96 -11.56 19.58
N LYS A 75 3.68 -10.68 20.28
CA LYS A 75 4.60 -11.04 21.35
C LYS A 75 3.72 -11.73 22.40
N LYS A 76 3.59 -13.06 22.32
CA LYS A 76 2.90 -13.81 23.36
C LYS A 76 3.66 -13.56 24.65
N ARG A 77 3.04 -12.78 25.53
CA ARG A 77 3.52 -12.59 26.90
C ARG A 77 3.51 -13.95 27.55
N LYS A 78 4.67 -14.54 27.82
CA LYS A 78 4.75 -15.75 28.64
C LYS A 78 4.26 -15.38 30.05
N PRO A 79 3.61 -16.31 30.78
CA PRO A 79 3.12 -16.05 32.14
C PRO A 79 4.22 -15.61 33.13
N ASN A 80 5.50 -15.86 32.79
CA ASN A 80 6.67 -15.41 33.55
C ASN A 80 7.16 -13.99 33.19
N GLY A 81 6.40 -13.21 32.42
CA GLY A 81 6.76 -11.84 32.06
C GLY A 81 7.84 -11.68 30.99
N THR A 82 8.38 -12.79 30.46
CA THR A 82 9.39 -12.74 29.40
C THR A 82 8.76 -12.73 28.01
N PHE A 83 9.34 -11.97 27.08
CA PHE A 83 8.96 -11.96 25.67
C PHE A 83 9.99 -12.78 24.90
N SER A 84 9.56 -13.87 24.26
CA SER A 84 10.40 -14.64 23.34
C SER A 84 10.01 -14.24 21.92
N ALA A 85 11.00 -13.89 21.10
CA ALA A 85 10.82 -13.97 19.65
C ALA A 85 10.61 -15.46 19.30
N MET A 86 9.64 -15.75 18.43
CA MET A 86 9.67 -16.96 17.61
C MET A 86 10.53 -16.66 16.39
#